data_AF-A0A538RNR6-F1
#
_entry.id   AF-A0A538RNR6-F1
#
_cell.length_a   1.000
_cell.length_b   1.000
_cell.length_c   1.000
_cell.angle_alpha   90.00
_cell.angle_beta   90.00
_cell.angle_gamma   90.00
#
_symmetry.space_group_name_H-M   'P 1'
#
loop_
_entity.id
_entity.type
_entity.pdbx_description
1 polymer ?
#
loop_
_entity_poly.entity_id
_entity_poly.type
_entity_poly.pdbx_seq_one_letter_code
_entity_poly.pdbx_strand_id
1 'polypeptide(L)'
;MSEALDRILPYAHSFSELIERCRHDPTFNAGDWQDAYNRLNRLRDRYNHEKSNLDHSERQALIKVFEEDAFIEGLLHIRQIGEHVQMRSEPVIRSMTNAPIPICVETSALGFFQAPVVRVPDTTGQLHSISHLQNLKKAEKRIQRALVSAIKKLL
;
A
#
# COMPACT_ATOMS: atom_id res chain seq x y z
N MET A 1 -12.00 -18.01 -13.36
CA MET A 1 -11.26 -17.45 -12.22
C MET A 1 -10.31 -18.51 -11.75
N SER A 2 -9.02 -18.20 -11.64
CA SER A 2 -8.04 -19.14 -11.13
C SER A 2 -8.14 -19.29 -9.61
N GLU A 3 -7.78 -20.47 -9.09
CA GLU A 3 -7.65 -20.66 -7.64
C GLU A 3 -6.60 -19.72 -7.03
N ALA A 4 -5.61 -19.31 -7.82
CA ALA A 4 -4.61 -18.33 -7.43
C ALA A 4 -5.24 -16.96 -7.14
N LEU A 5 -6.19 -16.51 -7.97
CA LEU A 5 -6.93 -15.28 -7.71
C LEU A 5 -7.81 -15.43 -6.45
N ASP A 6 -8.47 -16.57 -6.27
CA ASP A 6 -9.27 -16.85 -5.06
C ASP A 6 -8.44 -16.78 -3.77
N ARG A 7 -7.16 -17.20 -3.80
CA ARG A 7 -6.25 -17.08 -2.65
C ARG A 7 -5.77 -15.65 -2.39
N ILE A 8 -5.80 -14.76 -3.39
CA ILE A 8 -5.44 -13.34 -3.25
C ILE A 8 -6.60 -12.53 -2.65
N LEU A 9 -7.85 -12.82 -3.01
CA LEU A 9 -9.02 -12.04 -2.63
C LEU A 9 -9.19 -11.81 -1.12
N PRO A 10 -8.99 -12.80 -0.22
CA PRO A 10 -9.07 -12.61 1.21
C PRO A 10 -8.10 -11.56 1.75
N TYR A 11 -6.91 -11.43 1.16
CA TYR A 11 -5.93 -10.43 1.57
C TYR A 11 -6.37 -9.02 1.17
N ALA A 12 -7.00 -8.88 -0.01
CA ALA A 12 -7.55 -7.61 -0.46
C ALA A 12 -8.77 -7.19 0.38
N HIS A 13 -9.62 -8.14 0.76
CA HIS A 13 -10.73 -7.91 1.68
C HIS A 13 -10.22 -7.44 3.05
N SER A 14 -9.29 -8.20 3.63
CA SER A 14 -8.67 -7.89 4.92
C SER A 14 -8.00 -6.51 4.97
N PHE A 15 -7.39 -6.08 3.86
CA PHE A 15 -6.85 -4.74 3.71
C PHE A 15 -7.96 -3.66 3.67
N SER A 16 -9.00 -3.88 2.89
CA SER A 16 -10.14 -2.95 2.75
C SER A 16 -10.91 -2.78 4.06
N GLU A 17 -11.17 -3.88 4.78
CA GLU A 17 -11.85 -3.88 6.08
C GLU A 17 -11.11 -3.03 7.12
N LEU A 18 -9.78 -3.10 7.16
CA LEU A 18 -9.00 -2.32 8.11
C LEU A 18 -9.06 -0.81 7.78
N ILE A 19 -9.08 -0.44 6.50
CA ILE A 19 -9.23 0.97 6.09
C ILE A 19 -10.59 1.51 6.53
N GLU A 20 -11.66 0.72 6.35
CA GLU A 20 -13.00 1.11 6.80
C GLU A 20 -13.05 1.23 8.33
N ARG A 21 -12.41 0.31 9.08
CA ARG A 21 -12.29 0.44 10.53
C ARG A 21 -11.57 1.75 10.92
N CYS A 22 -10.39 2.01 10.36
CA CYS A 22 -9.62 3.23 10.66
C CYS A 22 -10.37 4.52 10.29
N ARG A 23 -11.28 4.47 9.31
CA ARG A 23 -12.11 5.61 8.90
C ARG A 23 -13.21 5.93 9.91
N HIS A 24 -13.74 4.92 10.57
CA HIS A 24 -14.89 5.03 11.46
C HIS A 24 -14.53 4.98 12.95
N ASP A 25 -13.27 4.67 13.29
CA ASP A 25 -12.81 4.68 14.66
C ASP A 25 -12.85 6.10 15.26
N PRO A 26 -13.55 6.32 16.38
CA PRO A 26 -13.57 7.61 17.05
C PRO A 26 -12.21 8.00 17.66
N THR A 27 -11.31 7.03 17.87
CA THR A 27 -10.00 7.26 18.50
C THR A 27 -8.88 6.98 17.51
N PHE A 28 -7.92 7.90 17.42
CA PHE A 28 -6.73 7.65 16.62
C PHE A 28 -5.85 6.58 17.27
N ASN A 29 -5.57 5.50 16.52
CA ASN A 29 -4.66 4.45 16.93
C ASN A 29 -3.55 4.27 15.88
N ALA A 30 -2.32 4.62 16.25
CA ALA A 30 -1.13 4.48 15.40
C ALA A 30 -0.94 3.05 14.89
N GLY A 31 -1.21 2.05 15.74
CA GLY A 31 -1.04 0.63 15.41
C GLY A 31 -1.99 0.16 14.31
N ASP A 32 -3.19 0.73 14.22
CA ASP A 32 -4.15 0.39 13.16
C ASP A 32 -3.70 0.91 11.79
N TRP A 33 -3.14 2.12 11.73
CA TRP A 33 -2.58 2.66 10.49
C TRP A 33 -1.35 1.88 10.04
N GLN A 34 -0.47 1.53 10.97
CA GLN A 34 0.68 0.67 10.69
C GLN A 34 0.24 -0.72 10.19
N ASP A 35 -0.75 -1.37 10.83
CA ASP A 35 -1.27 -2.66 10.37
C ASP A 35 -1.94 -2.53 8.98
N ALA A 36 -2.53 -1.39 8.62
CA ALA A 36 -3.09 -1.18 7.28
C ALA A 36 -2.01 -1.22 6.19
N TYR A 37 -0.86 -0.58 6.42
CA TYR A 37 0.28 -0.69 5.51
C TYR A 37 0.88 -2.10 5.52
N ASN A 38 0.92 -2.78 6.66
CA ASN A 38 1.41 -4.16 6.72
C ASN A 38 0.48 -5.12 5.95
N ARG A 39 -0.84 -4.93 5.99
CA ARG A 39 -1.80 -5.71 5.18
C ARG A 39 -1.65 -5.47 3.69
N LEU A 40 -1.36 -4.23 3.28
CA LEU A 40 -1.01 -3.94 1.88
C LEU A 40 0.23 -4.73 1.44
N ASN A 41 1.25 -4.80 2.30
CA ASN A 41 2.45 -5.60 2.04
C ASN A 41 2.15 -7.10 1.98
N ARG A 42 1.38 -7.64 2.93
CA ARG A 42 0.94 -9.06 2.91
C ARG A 42 0.16 -9.40 1.65
N LEU A 43 -0.67 -8.49 1.16
CA LEU A 43 -1.38 -8.65 -0.11
C LEU A 43 -0.40 -8.72 -1.29
N ARG A 44 0.59 -7.83 -1.35
CA ARG A 44 1.64 -7.86 -2.37
C ARG A 44 2.46 -9.15 -2.30
N ASP A 45 2.81 -9.60 -1.10
CA ASP A 45 3.56 -10.84 -0.87
C ASP A 45 2.75 -12.06 -1.36
N ARG A 46 1.44 -12.10 -1.06
CA ARG A 46 0.54 -13.15 -1.57
C ARG A 46 0.46 -13.10 -3.10
N TYR A 47 0.31 -11.92 -3.69
CA TYR A 47 0.35 -11.78 -5.16
C TYR A 47 1.63 -12.35 -5.75
N ASN A 48 2.80 -12.02 -5.17
CA ASN A 48 4.10 -12.49 -5.68
C ASN A 48 4.21 -14.03 -5.62
N HIS A 49 3.70 -14.63 -4.54
CA HIS A 49 3.68 -16.07 -4.37
C HIS A 49 2.77 -16.77 -5.40
N GLU A 50 1.63 -16.18 -5.73
CA GLU A 50 0.63 -16.76 -6.63
C GLU A 50 0.83 -16.35 -8.10
N LYS A 51 1.70 -15.38 -8.40
CA LYS A 51 1.83 -14.73 -9.71
C LYS A 51 1.99 -15.73 -10.87
N SER A 52 2.79 -16.78 -10.67
CA SER A 52 3.03 -17.81 -11.70
C SER A 52 1.79 -18.67 -11.99
N ASN A 53 0.87 -18.75 -11.04
CA ASN A 53 -0.34 -19.59 -11.07
C ASN A 53 -1.58 -18.82 -11.57
N LEU A 54 -1.49 -17.48 -11.66
CA LEU A 54 -2.52 -16.66 -12.28
C LEU A 54 -2.58 -16.91 -13.78
N ASP A 55 -3.79 -16.89 -14.35
CA ASP A 55 -3.93 -16.88 -15.79
C ASP A 55 -3.36 -15.59 -16.40
N HIS A 56 -3.17 -15.58 -17.72
CA HIS A 56 -2.54 -14.44 -18.39
C HIS A 56 -3.33 -13.14 -18.18
N SER A 57 -4.65 -13.18 -18.19
CA SER A 57 -5.51 -12.00 -18.11
C SER A 57 -5.54 -11.39 -16.71
N GLU A 58 -5.62 -12.24 -15.67
CA GLU A 58 -5.56 -11.87 -14.27
C GLU A 58 -4.18 -11.28 -13.93
N ARG A 59 -3.12 -11.95 -14.39
CA ARG A 59 -1.74 -11.49 -14.19
C ARG A 59 -1.52 -10.11 -14.80
N GLN A 60 -1.97 -9.89 -16.03
CA GLN A 60 -1.87 -8.60 -16.71
C GLN A 60 -2.64 -7.49 -15.99
N ALA A 61 -3.79 -7.80 -15.40
CA ALA A 61 -4.54 -6.82 -14.61
C ALA A 61 -3.81 -6.43 -13.32
N LEU A 62 -3.23 -7.42 -12.62
CA LEU A 62 -2.58 -7.21 -11.33
C LEU A 62 -1.15 -6.65 -11.43
N ILE A 63 -0.39 -6.97 -12.49
CA ILE A 63 0.94 -6.38 -12.77
C ILE A 63 0.88 -4.85 -12.78
N LYS A 64 -0.17 -4.29 -13.41
CA LYS A 64 -0.36 -2.83 -13.52
C LYS A 64 -0.41 -2.10 -12.19
N VAL A 65 -0.80 -2.79 -11.12
CA VAL A 65 -0.93 -2.20 -9.77
C VAL A 65 0.23 -2.60 -8.87
N PHE A 66 0.66 -3.85 -8.92
CA PHE A 66 1.67 -4.32 -7.97
C PHE A 66 3.11 -4.16 -8.46
N GLU A 67 3.34 -4.04 -9.78
CA GLU A 67 4.69 -3.95 -10.36
C GLU A 67 4.93 -2.64 -11.12
N GLU A 68 3.91 -2.07 -11.76
CA GLU A 68 4.07 -0.90 -12.61
C GLU A 68 3.58 0.41 -11.94
N ASP A 69 2.87 0.32 -10.82
CA ASP A 69 2.28 1.49 -10.16
C ASP A 69 3.23 2.10 -9.12
N ALA A 70 3.95 3.14 -9.53
CA ALA A 70 4.89 3.88 -8.69
C ALA A 70 4.26 4.45 -7.40
N PHE A 71 2.94 4.69 -7.36
CA PHE A 71 2.27 5.12 -6.14
C PHE A 71 2.15 3.97 -5.14
N ILE A 72 1.76 2.78 -5.61
CA ILE A 72 1.66 1.58 -4.77
C ILE A 72 3.05 1.16 -4.28
N GLU A 73 4.04 1.16 -5.17
CA GLU A 73 5.44 0.89 -4.82
C GLU A 73 5.92 1.80 -3.68
N GLY A 74 5.66 3.11 -3.77
CA GLY A 74 6.00 4.05 -2.70
C GLY A 74 5.30 3.74 -1.37
N LEU A 75 4.05 3.27 -1.39
CA LEU A 75 3.36 2.86 -0.15
C LEU A 75 3.90 1.56 0.44
N LEU A 76 4.40 0.64 -0.40
CA LEU A 76 5.05 -0.58 0.07
C LEU A 76 6.37 -0.26 0.81
N HIS A 77 7.08 0.79 0.40
CA HIS A 77 8.29 1.26 1.10
C HIS A 77 8.03 1.75 2.53
N ILE A 78 6.79 2.11 2.90
CA ILE A 78 6.42 2.48 4.28
C ILE A 78 6.70 1.33 5.26
N ARG A 79 6.75 0.08 4.78
CA ARG A 79 7.18 -1.08 5.58
C ARG A 79 8.56 -0.89 6.21
N GLN A 80 9.47 -0.12 5.59
CA GLN A 80 10.76 0.17 6.21
C GLN A 80 10.64 0.98 7.50
N ILE A 81 9.62 1.86 7.56
CA ILE A 81 9.31 2.66 8.75
C ILE A 81 8.67 1.77 9.81
N GLY A 82 7.64 1.00 9.41
CA GLY A 82 6.84 0.20 10.35
C GLY A 82 7.47 -1.12 10.80
N GLU A 83 8.36 -1.73 10.01
CA GLU A 83 8.94 -3.05 10.30
C GLU A 83 10.48 -3.01 10.33
N HIS A 84 11.12 -1.84 10.20
CA HIS A 84 12.58 -1.66 10.20
C HIS A 84 13.31 -2.54 9.17
N VAL A 85 12.66 -2.86 8.05
CA VAL A 85 13.25 -3.67 6.97
C VAL A 85 14.19 -2.79 6.13
N GLN A 86 15.42 -3.24 5.88
CA GLN A 86 16.33 -2.61 4.92
C GLN A 86 15.96 -3.03 3.49
N MET A 87 15.70 -2.09 2.58
CA MET A 87 15.65 -2.39 1.14
C MET A 87 16.94 -1.93 0.45
N ARG A 88 17.22 -2.53 -0.71
CA ARG A 88 18.41 -2.24 -1.52
C ARG A 88 18.34 -0.89 -2.25
N SER A 89 17.15 -0.33 -2.40
CA SER A 89 16.89 0.97 -3.01
C SER A 89 16.69 2.03 -1.93
N GLU A 90 17.00 3.29 -2.27
CA GLU A 90 16.61 4.44 -1.43
C GLU A 90 15.09 4.43 -1.27
N PRO A 91 14.58 4.26 -0.04
CA PRO A 91 13.15 4.24 0.19
C PRO A 91 12.56 5.61 -0.07
N VAL A 92 11.62 5.66 -1.01
CA VAL A 92 10.90 6.88 -1.33
C VAL A 92 9.41 6.59 -1.25
N ILE A 93 8.69 7.41 -0.49
CA ILE A 93 7.23 7.53 -0.60
C ILE A 93 6.90 8.63 -1.60
N ARG A 94 5.80 8.49 -2.32
CA ARG A 94 5.37 9.55 -3.26
C ARG A 94 4.27 10.40 -2.66
N SER A 95 4.41 11.71 -2.79
CA SER A 95 3.36 12.66 -2.47
C SER A 95 2.12 12.44 -3.37
N MET A 96 1.02 13.12 -3.07
CA MET A 96 -0.17 13.09 -3.92
C MET A 96 0.07 13.64 -5.34
N THR A 97 1.07 14.51 -5.50
CA THR A 97 1.55 15.05 -6.78
C THR A 97 2.68 14.23 -7.40
N ASN A 98 2.96 13.03 -6.86
CA ASN A 98 3.98 12.09 -7.32
C ASN A 98 5.44 12.53 -7.06
N ALA A 99 5.64 13.57 -6.25
CA ALA A 99 6.97 14.01 -5.84
C ALA A 99 7.62 12.97 -4.91
N PRO A 100 8.90 12.64 -5.11
CA PRO A 100 9.61 11.71 -4.24
C PRO A 100 9.89 12.35 -2.86
N ILE A 101 9.53 11.65 -1.80
CA ILE A 101 9.86 12.00 -0.41
C ILE A 101 10.72 10.86 0.13
N PRO A 102 12.02 11.11 0.42
CA PRO A 102 12.90 10.09 0.97
C PRO A 102 12.43 9.69 2.37
N ILE A 103 12.49 8.39 2.67
CA ILE A 103 12.32 7.88 4.02
C ILE A 103 13.71 7.86 4.66
N CYS A 104 14.04 8.89 5.43
CA CYS A 104 15.26 8.90 6.24
C CYS A 104 15.02 8.23 7.60
N VAL A 105 16.11 7.80 8.26
CA VAL A 105 16.12 7.21 9.62
C VAL A 105 15.45 8.13 10.66
N GLU A 106 15.41 9.44 10.40
CA GLU A 106 14.74 10.44 11.25
C GLU A 106 13.21 10.26 11.27
N THR A 107 12.66 9.60 10.25
CA THR A 107 11.25 9.21 10.18
C THR A 107 11.05 7.90 10.95
N SER A 108 11.15 7.96 12.28
CA SER A 108 10.85 6.82 13.15
C SER A 108 9.38 6.37 12.99
N ALA A 109 9.09 5.08 13.22
CA ALA A 109 7.71 4.56 13.25
C ALA A 109 6.80 5.39 14.17
N LEU A 110 7.33 5.78 15.33
CA LEU A 110 6.64 6.64 16.28
C LEU A 110 6.33 8.01 15.68
N GLY A 111 7.25 8.61 14.92
CA GLY A 111 7.03 9.91 14.27
C GLY A 111 6.12 9.87 13.04
N PHE A 112 6.10 8.76 12.29
CA PHE A 112 5.31 8.65 11.05
C PHE A 112 3.87 8.21 11.30
N PHE A 113 3.60 7.42 12.33
CA PHE A 113 2.25 6.95 12.66
C PHE A 113 1.62 7.67 13.86
N GLN A 114 2.22 8.75 14.38
CA GLN A 114 1.68 9.49 15.53
C GLN A 114 0.39 10.28 15.26
N ALA A 115 0.06 10.54 13.99
CA ALA A 115 -1.10 11.36 13.63
C ALA A 115 -1.74 10.89 12.32
N PRO A 116 -3.04 11.17 12.08
CA PRO A 116 -3.71 10.82 10.82
C PRO A 116 -3.09 11.50 9.58
N VAL A 117 -2.47 12.66 9.82
CA VAL A 117 -1.74 13.45 8.84
C VAL A 117 -0.38 13.78 9.42
N VAL A 118 0.68 13.36 8.75
CA VAL A 118 2.07 13.64 9.14
C VAL A 118 2.73 14.59 8.15
N ARG A 119 3.64 15.43 8.65
CA ARG A 119 4.46 16.32 7.83
C ARG A 119 5.85 15.72 7.72
N VAL A 120 6.28 15.45 6.49
CA VAL A 120 7.59 14.89 6.20
C VAL A 120 8.33 15.82 5.23
N PRO A 121 9.60 16.17 5.52
CA PRO A 121 10.42 16.96 4.60
C PRO A 121 10.81 16.11 3.38
N ASP A 122 10.91 16.74 2.21
CA ASP A 122 11.58 16.15 1.05
C ASP A 122 13.11 16.39 1.06
N THR A 123 13.80 15.97 0.00
CA THR A 123 15.26 16.15 -0.15
C THR A 123 15.71 17.62 -0.17
N THR A 124 14.79 18.56 -0.41
CA THR A 124 15.06 20.01 -0.41
C THR A 124 14.68 20.68 0.92
N GLY A 125 14.16 19.91 1.88
CA GLY A 125 13.64 20.40 3.15
C GLY A 125 12.21 20.96 3.08
N GLN A 126 11.54 20.86 1.93
CA GLN A 126 10.15 21.27 1.80
C GLN A 126 9.24 20.26 2.51
N LEU A 127 8.36 20.74 3.40
CA LEU A 127 7.43 19.88 4.13
C LEU A 127 6.23 19.48 3.27
N HIS A 128 5.97 18.17 3.20
CA HIS A 128 4.81 17.58 2.55
C HIS A 128 3.87 16.98 3.58
N SER A 129 2.57 17.22 3.42
CA SER A 129 1.55 16.60 4.27
C SER A 129 1.12 15.26 3.67
N ILE A 130 1.20 14.20 4.47
CA ILE A 130 0.79 12.86 4.11
C ILE A 130 -0.39 12.47 4.98
N SER A 131 -1.55 12.25 4.35
CA SER A 131 -2.71 11.66 5.02
C SER A 131 -2.71 10.15 4.82
N HIS A 132 -2.64 9.39 5.91
CA HIS A 132 -2.69 7.93 5.85
C HIS A 132 -3.97 7.45 5.19
N LEU A 133 -5.12 7.98 5.64
CA LEU A 133 -6.42 7.62 5.10
C LEU A 133 -6.53 7.90 3.60
N GLN A 134 -6.09 9.07 3.14
CA GLN A 134 -6.17 9.39 1.70
C GLN A 134 -5.28 8.46 0.88
N ASN A 135 -4.07 8.16 1.35
CA ASN A 135 -3.16 7.27 0.66
C ASN A 135 -3.69 5.84 0.60
N LEU A 136 -4.16 5.30 1.72
CA LEU A 136 -4.72 3.95 1.81
C LEU A 136 -5.99 3.80 0.96
N LYS A 137 -6.90 4.78 0.99
CA LYS A 137 -8.09 4.78 0.11
C LYS A 137 -7.74 4.85 -1.37
N LYS A 138 -6.70 5.62 -1.74
CA LYS A 138 -6.23 5.69 -3.13
C LYS A 138 -5.62 4.36 -3.57
N ALA A 139 -4.90 3.67 -2.68
CA ALA A 139 -4.37 2.33 -2.92
C ALA A 139 -5.49 1.30 -3.07
N GLU A 140 -6.43 1.27 -2.13
CA GLU A 140 -7.63 0.42 -2.15
C GLU A 140 -8.37 0.56 -3.48
N LYS A 141 -8.66 1.80 -3.91
CA LYS A 141 -9.37 2.06 -5.17
C LYS A 141 -8.61 1.52 -6.40
N ARG A 142 -7.28 1.62 -6.42
CA ARG A 142 -6.45 1.09 -7.52
C ARG A 142 -6.47 -0.43 -7.53
N ILE A 143 -6.30 -1.06 -6.37
CA ILE A 143 -6.34 -2.51 -6.17
C ILE A 143 -7.70 -3.09 -6.55
N GLN A 144 -8.79 -2.51 -6.03
CA GLN A 144 -10.16 -2.96 -6.34
C GLN A 144 -10.44 -2.89 -7.85
N ARG A 145 -10.00 -1.83 -8.54
CA ARG A 145 -10.14 -1.73 -10.00
C ARG A 145 -9.39 -2.84 -10.75
N ALA A 146 -8.17 -3.16 -10.31
CA ALA A 146 -7.40 -4.24 -10.91
C ALA A 146 -8.03 -5.62 -10.65
N LEU A 147 -8.52 -5.87 -9.43
CA LEU A 147 -9.23 -7.10 -9.08
C LEU A 147 -10.53 -7.25 -9.89
N VAL A 148 -11.32 -6.20 -10.02
CA VAL A 148 -12.51 -6.21 -10.89
C VAL A 148 -12.14 -6.49 -12.34
N SER A 149 -11.04 -5.91 -12.85
CA SER A 149 -10.56 -6.20 -14.19
C SER A 149 -10.06 -7.63 -14.36
N ALA A 150 -9.46 -8.23 -13.32
CA ALA A 150 -9.01 -9.61 -13.33
C ALA A 150 -10.21 -10.56 -13.37
N ILE A 151 -11.24 -10.29 -12.55
CA ILE A 151 -12.46 -11.09 -12.47
C ILE A 151 -13.30 -10.98 -13.75
N LYS A 152 -13.50 -9.76 -14.28
CA LYS A 152 -14.39 -9.53 -15.43
C LYS A 152 -13.88 -10.10 -16.75
N LYS A 153 -12.57 -10.24 -16.93
CA LYS A 153 -11.98 -10.76 -18.17
C LYS A 153 -12.12 -12.29 -18.34
N LEU A 154 -12.76 -12.94 -17.37
CA LEU A 154 -13.12 -14.36 -17.39
C LEU A 154 -14.55 -14.63 -17.89
N LEU A 155 -15.35 -13.57 -18.12
CA LEU A 155 -16.69 -13.62 -18.69
C LEU A 155 -16.67 -13.12 -20.13
#